data_AF-A0A7W0GWI9-F1
#
_entry.id   AF-A0A7W0GWI9-F1
#
_cell.length_a   1.000
_cell.length_b   1.000
_cell.length_c   1.000
_cell.angle_alpha   90.00
_cell.angle_beta   90.00
_cell.angle_gamma   90.00
#
_symmetry.space_group_name_H-M   'P 1'
#
loop_
_entity.id
_entity.type
_entity.pdbx_description
1 polymer ?
#
loop_
_entity_poly.entity_id
_entity_poly.type
_entity_poly.pdbx_seq_one_letter_code
_entity_poly.pdbx_strand_id
1 'polypeptide(L)'
;MTMVWLITITAALGCARERVPSGPLRLETTAAGPDTRLTLIPASYIKLNARVKPALELADGTVLRFDSAELTADSAYFSVPPTVVLPGRHERVRGTIRASVCENDAPVCRSLVLEL
;
A
#
# COMPACT_ATOMS: atom_id res chain seq x y z
N MET A 1 -12.34 21.99 -58.67
CA MET A 1 -11.07 22.20 -57.94
C MET A 1 -11.28 21.75 -56.50
N THR A 2 -10.80 20.55 -56.21
CA THR A 2 -10.85 19.84 -54.93
C THR A 2 -9.76 20.35 -53.98
N MET A 3 -10.12 20.66 -52.74
CA MET A 3 -9.15 21.02 -51.70
C MET A 3 -9.42 20.14 -50.47
N VAL A 4 -8.68 19.04 -50.40
CA VAL A 4 -8.72 18.06 -49.31
C VAL A 4 -7.79 18.58 -48.20
N TRP A 5 -8.35 18.84 -47.02
CA TRP A 5 -7.56 19.16 -45.83
C TRP A 5 -7.19 17.87 -45.09
N LEU A 6 -5.89 17.57 -45.03
CA LEU A 6 -5.35 16.57 -44.10
C LEU A 6 -5.29 17.19 -42.69
N ILE A 7 -6.06 16.63 -41.75
CA ILE A 7 -5.90 16.90 -40.32
C ILE A 7 -4.99 15.81 -39.77
N THR A 8 -3.75 16.18 -39.46
CA THR A 8 -2.78 15.32 -38.79
C THR A 8 -3.15 15.24 -37.31
N ILE A 9 -3.67 14.10 -36.85
CA ILE A 9 -3.95 13.83 -35.44
C ILE A 9 -2.66 13.34 -34.78
N THR A 10 -2.02 14.19 -33.98
CA THR A 10 -0.87 13.83 -33.14
C THR A 10 -1.41 13.11 -31.90
N ALA A 11 -1.29 11.78 -31.86
CA ALA A 11 -1.63 10.98 -30.68
C ALA A 11 -0.63 11.29 -29.56
N ALA A 12 -1.06 12.02 -28.54
CA ALA A 12 -0.33 12.13 -27.29
C ALA A 12 -0.27 10.75 -26.62
N LEU A 13 0.94 10.19 -26.49
CA LEU A 13 1.22 9.06 -25.60
C LEU A 13 0.95 9.51 -24.16
N GLY A 14 -0.31 9.45 -23.74
CA GLY A 14 -0.65 9.44 -22.33
C GLY A 14 -0.05 8.20 -21.72
N CYS A 15 0.88 8.37 -20.78
CA CYS A 15 1.30 7.30 -19.87
C CYS A 15 0.05 6.78 -19.15
N ALA A 16 -0.60 5.78 -19.73
CA ALA A 16 -1.59 4.96 -19.07
C ALA A 16 -0.83 4.20 -17.98
N ARG A 17 -0.72 4.83 -16.81
CA ARG A 17 -0.19 4.19 -15.61
C ARG A 17 -1.15 3.04 -15.32
N GLU A 18 -0.72 1.84 -15.64
CA GLU A 18 -1.50 0.61 -15.52
C GLU A 18 -2.08 0.56 -14.10
N ARG A 19 -3.41 0.66 -13.99
CA ARG A 19 -4.08 0.50 -12.70
C ARG A 19 -3.99 -0.98 -12.38
N VAL A 20 -2.89 -1.38 -11.73
CA VAL A 20 -2.79 -2.67 -11.04
C VAL A 20 -4.03 -2.77 -10.15
N PRO A 21 -4.87 -3.81 -10.29
CA PRO A 21 -6.03 -4.01 -9.44
C PRO A 21 -5.58 -3.91 -7.98
N SER A 22 -5.98 -2.84 -7.31
CA SER A 22 -5.55 -2.56 -5.95
C SER A 22 -6.32 -3.49 -5.03
N GLY A 23 -5.66 -4.56 -4.58
CA GLY A 23 -6.16 -5.37 -3.48
C GLY A 23 -6.46 -4.51 -2.24
N PRO A 24 -7.04 -5.10 -1.19
CA PRO A 24 -7.46 -4.37 0.02
C PRO A 24 -6.30 -3.63 0.71
N LEU A 25 -5.05 -4.05 0.47
CA LEU A 25 -3.83 -3.40 0.93
C LEU A 25 -2.79 -3.31 -0.21
N ARG A 26 -1.94 -2.28 -0.14
CA ARG A 26 -0.74 -2.11 -0.98
C ARG A 26 0.45 -1.73 -0.11
N LEU A 27 1.64 -2.25 -0.44
CA LEU A 27 2.89 -1.78 0.15
C LEU A 27 3.52 -0.70 -0.73
N GLU A 28 3.89 0.43 -0.13
CA GLU A 28 4.70 1.46 -0.78
C GLU A 28 6.10 1.50 -0.15
N THR A 29 7.11 1.70 -1.00
CA THR A 29 8.52 1.77 -0.61
C THR A 29 9.07 3.15 -0.94
N THR A 30 9.66 3.82 0.04
CA THR A 30 10.32 5.11 -0.15
C THR A 30 11.70 5.11 0.49
N ALA A 31 12.58 5.96 -0.04
CA ALA A 31 13.92 6.16 0.51
C ALA A 31 13.86 6.87 1.87
N ALA A 32 14.57 6.35 2.88
CA ALA A 32 14.74 6.99 4.19
C ALA A 32 16.22 6.96 4.61
N GLY A 33 17.01 7.95 4.19
CA GLY A 33 18.45 7.96 4.48
C GLY A 33 19.15 6.76 3.83
N PRO A 34 19.93 5.94 4.55
CA PRO A 34 20.47 4.68 4.03
C PRO A 34 19.44 3.54 3.96
N ASP A 35 18.26 3.73 4.55
CA ASP A 35 17.25 2.69 4.75
C ASP A 35 16.07 2.83 3.77
N THR A 36 15.16 1.86 3.82
CA THR A 36 13.88 1.90 3.12
C THR A 36 12.74 2.07 4.12
N ARG A 37 11.91 3.09 3.93
CA ARG A 37 10.63 3.23 4.63
C ARG A 37 9.55 2.49 3.86
N LEU A 38 8.83 1.63 4.58
CA LEU A 38 7.69 0.89 4.09
C LEU A 38 6.41 1.51 4.65
N THR A 39 5.43 1.75 3.80
CA THR A 39 4.11 2.27 4.18
C THR A 39 3.03 1.32 3.72
N LEU A 40 2.15 0.89 4.64
CA LEU A 40 1.04 0.00 4.31
C LEU A 40 -0.22 0.82 4.01
N ILE A 41 -0.59 0.89 2.74
CA ILE A 41 -1.71 1.70 2.24
C ILE A 41 -2.96 0.84 2.13
N PRO A 42 -4.01 1.10 2.93
CA PRO A 42 -5.30 0.44 2.75
C PRO A 42 -6.10 1.05 1.59
N ALA A 43 -6.98 0.24 0.99
CA ALA A 43 -8.04 0.77 0.14
C ALA A 43 -8.99 1.69 0.95
N SER A 44 -9.66 2.63 0.30
CA SER A 44 -10.50 3.64 0.98
C SER A 44 -11.67 3.08 1.78
N TYR A 45 -12.12 1.86 1.46
CA TYR A 45 -13.18 1.15 2.17
C TYR A 45 -12.67 0.21 3.27
N ILE A 46 -11.35 0.21 3.53
CA ILE A 46 -10.67 -0.67 4.50
C ILE A 46 -10.06 0.16 5.62
N LYS A 47 -10.28 -0.29 6.85
CA LYS A 47 -9.61 0.17 8.07
C LYS A 47 -8.61 -0.89 8.53
N LEU A 48 -7.41 -0.46 8.91
CA LEU A 48 -6.38 -1.32 9.50
C LEU A 48 -6.53 -1.35 11.02
N ASN A 49 -6.72 -2.53 11.59
CA ASN A 49 -6.83 -2.72 13.03
C ASN A 49 -5.49 -2.39 13.72
N ALA A 50 -5.51 -1.43 14.65
CA ALA A 50 -4.32 -0.99 15.38
C ALA A 50 -4.03 -1.85 16.62
N ARG A 51 -5.04 -2.56 17.15
CA ARG A 51 -4.88 -3.49 18.29
C ARG A 51 -4.12 -4.75 17.88
N VAL A 52 -4.14 -5.09 16.59
CA VAL A 52 -3.37 -6.18 15.99
C VAL A 52 -2.49 -5.61 14.88
N LYS A 53 -1.31 -5.12 15.27
CA LYS A 53 -0.39 -4.43 14.35
C LYS A 53 -0.02 -5.31 13.14
N PRO A 54 -0.13 -4.78 11.91
CA PRO A 54 0.32 -5.47 10.72
C PRO A 54 1.80 -5.83 10.82
N ALA A 55 2.15 -6.99 10.27
CA ALA A 55 3.50 -7.48 10.25
C ALA A 55 3.91 -7.89 8.84
N LEU A 56 5.14 -7.58 8.46
CA LEU A 56 5.82 -8.15 7.30
C LEU A 56 6.82 -9.18 7.80
N GLU A 57 6.66 -10.42 7.37
CA GLU A 57 7.61 -11.51 7.57
C GLU A 57 8.48 -11.62 6.32
N LEU A 58 9.78 -11.41 6.47
CA LEU A 58 10.76 -11.53 5.40
C LEU A 58 11.21 -12.99 5.22
N ALA A 59 11.82 -13.29 4.07
CA ALA A 59 12.28 -14.65 3.75
C ALA A 59 13.35 -15.20 4.71
N ASP A 60 14.07 -14.32 5.41
CA ASP A 60 15.06 -14.69 6.42
C ASP A 60 14.44 -14.91 7.82
N GLY A 61 13.11 -14.80 7.94
CA GLY A 61 12.36 -14.93 9.19
C GLY A 61 12.28 -13.63 10.01
N THR A 62 12.89 -12.53 9.54
CA THR A 62 12.76 -11.23 10.21
C THR A 62 11.32 -10.74 10.15
N VAL A 63 10.79 -10.29 11.29
CA VAL A 63 9.44 -9.74 11.39
C VAL A 63 9.48 -8.25 11.66
N LEU A 64 8.99 -7.46 10.71
CA LEU A 64 8.83 -6.01 10.83
C LEU A 64 7.38 -5.67 11.15
N ARG A 65 7.15 -4.82 12.16
CA ARG A 65 5.80 -4.39 12.55
C ARG A 65 5.54 -2.97 12.11
N PHE A 66 4.45 -2.77 11.37
CA PHE A 66 3.99 -1.45 10.98
C PHE A 66 3.32 -0.76 12.15
N ASP A 67 3.58 0.54 12.31
CA ASP A 67 2.98 1.35 13.37
C ASP A 67 2.72 2.79 12.94
N SER A 68 1.85 3.47 13.68
CA SER A 68 1.63 4.91 13.61
C SER A 68 1.13 5.43 14.96
N ALA A 69 1.51 6.66 15.30
CA ALA A 69 1.00 7.35 16.48
C ALA A 69 -0.44 7.82 16.31
N GLU A 70 -0.92 7.99 15.07
CA GLU A 70 -2.26 8.50 14.81
C GLU A 70 -3.27 7.35 14.70
N LEU A 71 -4.18 7.31 15.68
CA LEU A 71 -5.22 6.31 15.81
C LEU A 71 -6.60 6.99 15.81
N THR A 72 -7.63 6.20 15.54
CA THR A 72 -9.02 6.60 15.84
C THR A 72 -9.20 6.84 17.34
N ALA A 73 -10.22 7.61 17.72
CA ALA A 73 -10.46 8.00 19.12
C ALA A 73 -10.62 6.79 20.09
N ASP A 74 -11.16 5.68 19.60
CA ASP A 74 -11.32 4.42 20.32
C ASP A 74 -10.06 3.52 20.29
N SER A 75 -8.98 4.01 19.68
CA SER A 75 -7.70 3.32 19.45
C SER A 75 -7.85 1.97 18.72
N ALA A 76 -8.95 1.75 18.00
CA ALA A 76 -9.22 0.49 17.31
C ALA A 76 -8.51 0.42 15.96
N TYR A 77 -8.34 1.55 15.26
CA TYR A 77 -7.79 1.61 13.91
C TYR A 77 -6.72 2.67 13.78
N PHE A 78 -5.83 2.50 12.81
CA PHE A 78 -4.92 3.57 12.39
C PHE A 78 -5.70 4.63 11.61
N SER A 79 -5.51 5.91 11.94
CA SER A 79 -6.12 7.04 11.19
C SER A 79 -5.24 7.52 10.03
N VAL A 80 -3.98 7.12 10.02
CA VAL A 80 -3.04 7.32 8.89
C VAL A 80 -2.33 6.01 8.56
N PRO A 81 -1.87 5.80 7.31
CA PRO A 81 -1.14 4.60 6.94
C PRO A 81 0.06 4.32 7.86
N PRO A 82 0.15 3.14 8.50
CA PRO A 82 1.26 2.81 9.38
C PRO A 82 2.53 2.51 8.58
N THR A 83 3.67 2.78 9.20
CA THR A 83 4.99 2.66 8.56
C THR A 83 5.94 1.78 9.37
N VAL A 84 6.96 1.26 8.71
CA VAL A 84 8.13 0.62 9.35
C VAL A 84 9.38 0.94 8.54
N VAL A 85 10.54 0.91 9.19
CA VAL A 85 11.84 1.07 8.53
C VAL A 85 12.48 -0.31 8.37
N LEU A 86 12.88 -0.62 7.15
CA LEU A 86 13.68 -1.77 6.78
C LEU A 86 15.13 -1.31 6.57
N PRO A 87 16.10 -1.81 7.34
CA PRO A 87 17.50 -1.43 7.19
C PRO A 87 18.04 -1.67 5.77
N GLY A 88 18.78 -0.70 5.26
CA GLY A 88 19.39 -0.73 3.92
C GLY A 88 18.45 -0.31 2.79
N ARG A 89 19.02 -0.18 1.58
CA ARG A 89 18.28 0.20 0.36
C ARG A 89 17.70 -1.01 -0.34
N HIS A 90 16.38 -1.03 -0.45
CA HIS A 90 15.62 -2.07 -1.15
C HIS A 90 14.76 -1.47 -2.24
N GLU A 91 15.01 -1.87 -3.50
CA GLU A 91 14.15 -1.53 -4.65
C GLU A 91 12.89 -2.39 -4.70
N ARG A 92 12.98 -3.64 -4.21
CA ARG A 92 11.86 -4.57 -4.10
C ARG A 92 11.93 -5.30 -2.78
N VAL A 93 10.80 -5.39 -2.10
CA VAL A 93 10.63 -6.14 -0.86
C VAL A 93 9.89 -7.44 -1.17
N ARG A 94 10.38 -8.56 -0.65
CA ARG A 94 9.74 -9.87 -0.75
C ARG A 94 9.40 -10.37 0.65
N GLY A 95 8.27 -11.06 0.76
CA GLY A 95 7.82 -11.62 2.02
C GLY A 95 6.29 -11.63 2.12
N THR A 96 5.81 -11.89 3.33
CA THR A 96 4.39 -12.07 3.60
C THR A 96 3.90 -11.00 4.57
N ILE A 97 2.94 -10.19 4.14
CA ILE A 97 2.22 -9.27 5.02
C ILE A 97 1.05 -10.00 5.67
N ARG A 98 0.95 -9.89 6.99
CA ARG A 98 -0.20 -10.32 7.79
C ARG A 98 -0.82 -9.10 8.45
N ALA A 99 -2.11 -8.88 8.21
CA ALA A 99 -2.84 -7.75 8.77
C ALA A 99 -4.25 -8.18 9.22
N SER A 100 -4.83 -7.41 10.15
CA SER A 100 -6.26 -7.48 10.45
C SER A 100 -6.94 -6.25 9.85
N VAL A 101 -7.91 -6.48 8.98
CA VAL A 101 -8.61 -5.45 8.21
C VAL A 101 -10.10 -5.50 8.48
N CYS A 102 -10.72 -4.34 8.63
CA CYS A 102 -12.17 -4.20 8.69
C CYS A 102 -12.63 -3.42 7.46
N GLU A 103 -13.63 -3.95 6.74
CA GLU A 103 -14.40 -3.11 5.81
C GLU A 103 -15.19 -2.06 6.62
N ASN A 104 -15.61 -0.97 5.98
CA ASN A 104 -16.50 -0.01 6.61
C ASN A 104 -17.78 -0.71 7.08
N ASP A 105 -18.19 -0.41 8.31
CA ASP A 105 -19.40 -0.93 8.97
C ASP A 105 -19.43 -2.46 9.19
N ALA A 106 -18.34 -3.17 8.89
CA ALA A 106 -18.23 -4.59 9.20
C ALA A 106 -18.18 -4.82 10.72
N PRO A 107 -18.97 -5.77 11.26
CA PRO A 107 -19.00 -6.03 12.70
C PRO A 107 -17.74 -6.74 13.21
N VAL A 108 -16.95 -7.33 12.30
CA VAL A 108 -15.76 -8.13 12.65
C VAL A 108 -14.66 -7.89 11.61
N CYS A 109 -13.43 -7.67 12.08
CA CYS A 109 -12.26 -7.60 11.20
C CYS A 109 -11.82 -9.00 10.74
N ARG A 110 -11.36 -9.09 9.50
CA ARG A 110 -10.82 -10.32 8.91
C ARG A 110 -9.30 -10.29 8.94
N SER A 111 -8.69 -11.47 9.02
CA SER A 111 -7.27 -11.62 8.75
C SER A 111 -7.04 -11.58 7.24
N LEU A 112 -6.03 -10.85 6.82
CA LEU A 112 -5.57 -10.76 5.45
C LEU A 112 -4.10 -11.15 5.39
N VAL A 113 -3.76 -11.96 4.38
CA VAL A 113 -2.40 -12.35 4.05
C VAL A 113 -2.12 -11.89 2.62
N LEU A 114 -1.00 -11.20 2.42
CA LEU A 114 -0.54 -10.72 1.12
C LEU A 114 0.91 -11.14 0.89
N GLU A 115 1.17 -11.84 -0.21
CA GLU A 115 2.52 -12.18 -0.67
C GLU A 115 3.09 -11.06 -1.55
N LEU A 116 4.38 -10.75 -1.39
CA LEU A 116 5.12 -9.69 -2.09
C LEU A 116 6.25 -10.24 -2.99
#